data_AF-A0A6I2R454-F1
#
_entry.id   AF-A0A6I2R454-F1
#
_cell.length_a   1.000
_cell.length_b   1.000
_cell.length_c   1.000
_cell.angle_alpha   90.00
_cell.angle_beta   90.00
_cell.angle_gamma   90.00
#
_symmetry.space_group_name_H-M   'P 1'
#
loop_
_entity.id
_entity.type
_entity.pdbx_description
1 polymer ?
#
loop_
_entity_poly.entity_id
_entity_poly.type
_entity_poly.pdbx_seq_one_letter_code
_entity_poly.pdbx_strand_id
1 'polypeptide(L)'
;MNQLVRSVKQAAIEAVKADGPMGVCYGTVTAVSPLEITTDQKLVLSETQLILTNAVRDFTVEMTVDHVTESISHGHPVVDTYTGGGSATAVEHSHPYKGRKSFRVHLGLKKDEKVTLLRCDGGQQYIVLDRWEAP
;
A
#
# COMPACT_ATOMS: atom_id res chain seq x y z
N MET A 1 -35.53 -13.08 -37.89
CA MET A 1 -34.87 -13.75 -36.72
C MET A 1 -35.82 -13.66 -35.54
N ASN A 2 -36.27 -14.79 -35.01
CA ASN A 2 -37.34 -14.88 -34.00
C ASN A 2 -36.97 -14.10 -32.71
N GLN A 3 -37.95 -13.37 -32.16
CA GLN A 3 -37.81 -12.61 -30.91
C GLN A 3 -37.39 -13.52 -29.74
N LEU A 4 -37.90 -14.76 -29.73
CA LEU A 4 -37.51 -15.80 -28.77
C LEU A 4 -36.02 -16.14 -28.84
N VAL A 5 -35.45 -16.25 -30.04
CA VAL A 5 -34.02 -16.56 -30.24
C VAL A 5 -33.15 -15.41 -29.75
N ARG A 6 -33.61 -14.16 -29.90
CA ARG A 6 -32.92 -12.98 -29.35
C ARG A 6 -32.96 -12.97 -27.82
N SER A 7 -34.12 -13.24 -27.22
CA SER A 7 -34.27 -13.30 -25.75
C SER A 7 -33.44 -14.43 -25.13
N VAL A 8 -33.38 -15.60 -25.77
CA VAL A 8 -32.56 -16.74 -25.30
C VAL A 8 -31.06 -16.41 -25.39
N LYS A 9 -30.61 -15.79 -26.49
CA LYS A 9 -29.22 -15.31 -26.59
C LYS A 9 -28.90 -14.25 -25.53
N GLN A 10 -29.82 -13.33 -25.28
CA GLN A 10 -29.66 -12.28 -24.29
C GLN A 10 -29.56 -12.87 -22.87
N ALA A 11 -30.46 -13.77 -22.51
CA ALA A 11 -30.44 -14.47 -21.22
C ALA A 11 -29.16 -15.29 -21.01
N ALA A 12 -28.65 -15.96 -22.05
CA ALA A 12 -27.39 -16.68 -21.98
C ALA A 12 -26.18 -15.75 -21.75
N ILE A 13 -26.14 -14.60 -22.42
CA ILE A 13 -25.09 -13.58 -22.20
C ILE A 13 -25.21 -12.97 -20.81
N GLU A 14 -26.43 -12.70 -20.35
CA GLU A 14 -26.70 -12.17 -19.01
C GLU A 14 -26.33 -13.18 -17.93
N ALA A 15 -26.59 -14.47 -18.11
CA ALA A 15 -26.16 -15.52 -17.20
C ALA A 15 -24.63 -15.60 -17.10
N VAL A 16 -23.92 -15.53 -18.24
CA VAL A 16 -22.44 -15.53 -18.25
C VAL A 16 -21.86 -14.23 -17.66
N LYS A 17 -22.52 -13.09 -17.86
CA LYS A 17 -22.10 -11.81 -17.24
C LYS A 17 -22.39 -11.78 -15.74
N ALA A 18 -23.51 -12.35 -15.32
CA ALA A 18 -23.84 -12.55 -13.91
C ALA A 18 -22.88 -13.54 -13.26
N ASP A 19 -22.35 -14.49 -14.03
CA ASP A 19 -21.32 -15.43 -13.61
C ASP A 19 -19.92 -14.81 -13.57
N GLY A 20 -19.70 -13.65 -14.18
CA GLY A 20 -18.41 -12.93 -14.21
C GLY A 20 -18.04 -12.39 -12.82
N PRO A 21 -17.42 -13.20 -11.94
CA PRO A 21 -17.38 -12.91 -10.52
C PRO A 21 -16.29 -11.88 -10.23
N MET A 22 -15.33 -11.77 -11.16
CA MET A 22 -14.14 -10.95 -11.04
C MET A 22 -13.83 -10.26 -12.37
N GLY A 23 -13.41 -9.00 -12.31
CA GLY A 23 -13.00 -8.25 -13.50
C GLY A 23 -12.12 -7.06 -13.15
N VAL A 24 -11.19 -6.72 -14.03
CA VAL A 24 -10.32 -5.56 -13.83
C VAL A 24 -11.07 -4.30 -14.23
N CYS A 25 -11.04 -3.28 -13.37
CA CYS A 25 -11.47 -1.93 -13.66
C CYS A 25 -10.46 -0.92 -13.11
N TYR A 26 -10.65 0.35 -13.47
CA TYR A 26 -9.80 1.44 -13.02
C TYR A 26 -10.64 2.51 -12.33
N GLY A 27 -9.98 3.26 -11.45
CA GLY A 27 -10.62 4.35 -10.74
C GLY A 27 -9.63 5.41 -10.28
N THR A 28 -10.17 6.54 -9.86
CA THR A 28 -9.44 7.69 -9.31
C THR A 28 -9.86 7.89 -7.87
N VAL A 29 -8.89 8.09 -6.98
CA VAL A 29 -9.12 8.40 -5.57
C VAL A 29 -9.68 9.83 -5.44
N THR A 30 -10.93 9.95 -5.00
CA THR A 30 -11.62 11.25 -4.87
C THR A 30 -11.54 11.83 -3.46
N ALA A 31 -11.41 10.97 -2.44
CA ALA A 31 -11.19 11.34 -1.04
C ALA A 31 -10.38 10.27 -0.30
N VAL A 32 -9.69 10.64 0.79
CA VAL A 32 -8.82 9.73 1.57
C VAL A 32 -9.25 9.52 3.03
N SER A 33 -10.20 10.31 3.53
CA SER A 33 -10.72 10.19 4.90
C SER A 33 -12.14 10.77 4.97
N PRO A 34 -13.19 9.96 4.76
CA PRO A 34 -13.14 8.52 4.42
C PRO A 34 -12.58 8.29 3.01
N LEU A 35 -12.04 7.09 2.77
CA LEU A 35 -11.53 6.72 1.45
C LEU A 35 -12.68 6.58 0.45
N GLU A 36 -12.54 7.25 -0.70
CA GLU A 36 -13.49 7.20 -1.80
C GLU A 36 -12.74 7.05 -3.13
N ILE A 37 -13.22 6.12 -3.97
CA ILE A 37 -12.66 5.89 -5.31
C ILE A 37 -13.79 5.92 -6.32
N THR A 38 -13.67 6.78 -7.32
CA THR A 38 -14.62 6.81 -8.45
C THR A 38 -14.05 6.01 -9.61
N THR A 39 -14.78 4.99 -10.04
CA THR A 39 -14.42 4.17 -11.22
C THR A 39 -14.61 4.95 -12.52
N ASP A 40 -13.99 4.50 -13.61
CA ASP A 40 -14.16 5.09 -14.95
C ASP A 40 -15.62 5.08 -15.43
N GLN A 41 -16.42 4.13 -14.95
CA GLN A 41 -17.87 4.06 -15.20
C GLN A 41 -18.70 4.99 -14.30
N LYS A 42 -18.05 5.92 -13.58
CA LYS A 42 -18.66 6.89 -12.65
C LYS A 42 -19.36 6.28 -11.44
N LEU A 43 -19.10 5.01 -11.12
CA LEU A 43 -19.52 4.41 -9.86
C LEU A 43 -18.58 4.89 -8.75
N VAL A 44 -19.16 5.44 -7.68
CA VAL A 44 -18.44 5.85 -6.47
C VAL A 44 -18.37 4.68 -5.50
N LEU A 45 -17.18 4.33 -5.06
CA LEU A 45 -16.89 3.26 -4.11
C LEU A 45 -16.51 3.86 -2.76
N SER A 46 -17.22 3.48 -1.71
CA SER A 46 -16.88 3.85 -0.33
C SER A 46 -15.90 2.86 0.30
N GLU A 47 -15.28 3.26 1.41
CA GLU A 47 -14.33 2.44 2.17
C GLU A 47 -14.82 1.02 2.49
N THR A 48 -16.13 0.83 2.74
CA THR A 48 -16.70 -0.49 3.06
C THR A 48 -16.75 -1.45 1.87
N GLN A 49 -16.64 -0.92 0.65
CA GLN A 49 -16.60 -1.69 -0.60
C GLN A 49 -15.17 -1.99 -1.04
N LEU A 50 -14.17 -1.40 -0.40
CA LEU A 50 -12.77 -1.46 -0.80
C LEU A 50 -11.98 -2.42 0.09
N ILE A 51 -11.23 -3.32 -0.55
CA ILE A 51 -10.23 -4.18 0.10
C ILE A 51 -8.86 -3.68 -0.32
N LEU A 52 -8.06 -3.19 0.63
CA LEU A 52 -6.75 -2.62 0.36
C LEU A 52 -5.63 -3.66 0.49
N THR A 53 -4.81 -3.82 -0.54
CA THR A 53 -3.54 -4.56 -0.44
C THR A 53 -2.47 -3.72 0.27
N ASN A 54 -1.34 -4.34 0.63
CA ASN A 54 -0.19 -3.63 1.18
C ASN A 54 0.44 -2.63 0.18
N ALA A 55 0.16 -2.75 -1.12
CA ALA A 55 0.69 -1.83 -2.12
C ALA A 55 0.06 -0.42 -2.03
N VAL A 56 -1.10 -0.30 -1.40
CA VAL A 56 -1.93 0.93 -1.40
C VAL A 56 -2.39 1.36 0.00
N ARG A 57 -1.76 0.83 1.05
CA ARG A 57 -2.03 1.23 2.44
C ARG A 57 -0.73 1.35 3.21
N ASP A 58 -0.73 2.17 4.26
CA ASP A 58 0.40 2.16 5.19
C ASP A 58 0.39 0.88 6.02
N PHE A 59 1.53 0.20 6.10
CA PHE A 59 1.71 -1.02 6.90
C PHE A 59 3.08 -1.03 7.58
N THR A 60 3.22 -1.86 8.60
CA THR A 60 4.48 -2.04 9.33
C THR A 60 5.06 -3.40 8.99
N VAL A 61 6.37 -3.44 8.76
CA VAL A 61 7.11 -4.64 8.36
C VAL A 61 8.32 -4.80 9.28
N GLU A 62 8.59 -6.03 9.68
CA GLU A 62 9.80 -6.39 10.43
C GLU A 62 10.86 -6.86 9.45
N MET A 63 12.03 -6.20 9.42
CA MET A 63 13.15 -6.58 8.57
C MET A 63 14.38 -6.89 9.41
N THR A 64 15.16 -7.88 8.98
CA THR A 64 16.51 -8.08 9.52
C THR A 64 17.48 -7.23 8.71
N VAL A 65 18.22 -6.37 9.39
CA VAL A 65 19.20 -5.48 8.77
C VAL A 65 20.62 -5.84 9.19
N ASP A 66 21.57 -5.56 8.31
CA ASP A 66 23.00 -5.55 8.60
C ASP A 66 23.63 -4.33 7.91
N HIS A 67 23.45 -3.16 8.52
CA HIS A 67 23.95 -1.88 8.01
C HIS A 67 24.97 -1.28 8.98
N VAL A 68 25.65 -0.23 8.52
CA VAL A 68 26.40 0.71 9.36
C VAL A 68 25.90 2.12 9.10
N THR A 69 25.95 2.99 10.10
CA THR A 69 25.66 4.42 9.91
C THR A 69 26.75 5.07 9.05
N GLU A 70 26.47 6.28 8.56
CA GLU A 70 27.54 7.15 8.08
C GLU A 70 28.59 7.37 9.17
N SER A 71 29.84 7.62 8.76
CA SER A 71 30.93 7.95 9.67
C SER A 71 30.65 9.27 10.35
N ILE A 72 30.78 9.26 11.68
CA ILE A 72 30.63 10.44 12.52
C ILE A 72 31.81 10.52 13.49
N SER A 73 32.18 11.75 13.87
CA SER A 73 33.09 12.00 14.98
C SER A 73 32.32 12.55 16.17
N HIS A 74 32.37 11.81 17.29
CA HIS A 74 31.77 12.18 18.56
C HIS A 74 32.60 11.65 19.73
N GLY A 75 32.52 12.32 20.88
CA GLY A 75 33.24 11.95 22.11
C GLY A 75 32.36 11.16 23.06
N HIS A 76 32.98 10.31 23.89
CA HIS A 76 32.29 9.60 24.97
C HIS A 76 32.75 10.15 26.33
N PRO A 77 31.86 10.30 27.31
CA PRO A 77 32.27 10.52 28.68
C PRO A 77 33.01 9.28 29.18
N VAL A 78 34.16 9.50 29.82
CA VAL A 78 34.94 8.45 30.46
C VAL A 78 34.96 8.72 31.95
N VAL A 79 34.64 7.71 32.75
CA VAL A 79 34.85 7.76 34.19
C VAL A 79 35.97 6.80 34.51
N ASP A 80 37.08 7.32 35.02
CA ASP A 80 38.19 6.54 35.53
C ASP A 80 38.30 6.70 37.06
N THR A 81 38.86 5.66 37.70
CA THR A 81 39.03 5.53 39.14
C THR A 81 39.94 6.60 39.74
N TYR A 82 40.87 7.17 38.97
CA TYR A 82 41.86 8.11 39.50
C TYR A 82 41.49 9.59 39.35
N THR A 83 40.89 9.99 38.22
CA THR A 83 40.54 11.41 37.95
C THR A 83 39.09 11.75 38.23
N GLY A 84 38.22 10.74 38.44
CA GLY A 84 36.79 10.93 38.66
C GLY A 84 36.01 11.39 37.41
N GLY A 85 36.66 11.44 36.24
CA GLY A 85 36.04 11.84 34.98
C GLY A 85 37.02 12.31 33.90
N GLY A 86 36.55 12.30 32.66
CA GLY A 86 37.23 12.75 31.45
C GLY A 86 36.33 12.61 30.21
N SER A 87 36.83 13.02 29.04
CA SER A 87 36.17 12.79 27.75
C SER A 87 37.16 12.15 26.79
N ALA A 88 36.72 11.10 26.09
CA ALA A 88 37.51 10.48 25.03
C ALA A 88 37.62 11.43 23.83
N THR A 89 38.80 11.48 23.22
CA THR A 89 39.02 12.20 21.97
C THR A 89 38.05 11.68 20.91
N ALA A 90 37.34 12.60 20.26
CA ALA A 90 36.43 12.24 19.19
C ALA A 90 37.21 11.68 17.99
N VAL A 91 36.81 10.50 17.51
CA VAL A 91 37.41 9.81 16.37
C VAL A 91 36.30 9.46 15.39
N GLU A 92 36.58 9.60 14.09
CA GLU A 92 35.69 9.18 13.01
C GLU A 92 35.45 7.66 13.06
N HIS A 93 34.20 7.26 13.26
CA HIS A 93 33.76 5.87 13.18
C HIS A 93 32.28 5.76 12.80
N SER A 94 31.84 4.56 12.43
CA SER A 94 30.44 4.23 12.15
C SER A 94 29.87 3.29 13.21
N HIS A 95 28.55 3.30 13.40
CA HIS A 95 27.87 2.37 14.31
C HIS A 95 27.17 1.25 13.54
N PRO A 96 27.25 -0.01 14.02
CA PRO A 96 26.49 -1.11 13.44
C PRO A 96 24.99 -0.94 13.72
N TYR A 97 24.18 -1.03 12.69
CA TYR A 97 22.72 -1.09 12.75
C TYR A 97 22.27 -2.48 12.28
N LYS A 98 22.24 -3.42 13.23
CA LYS A 98 21.96 -4.83 12.97
C LYS A 98 20.70 -5.34 13.68
N GLY A 99 20.21 -6.48 13.23
CA GLY A 99 19.15 -7.25 13.88
C GLY A 99 17.75 -6.97 13.32
N ARG A 100 16.72 -7.45 14.03
CA ARG A 100 15.32 -7.25 13.63
C ARG A 100 14.86 -5.84 13.98
N LYS A 101 14.31 -5.12 13.02
CA LYS A 101 13.85 -3.73 13.14
C LYS A 101 12.47 -3.57 12.50
N SER A 102 11.67 -2.69 13.09
CA SER A 102 10.35 -2.34 12.60
C SER A 102 10.42 -1.13 11.67
N PHE A 103 9.85 -1.26 10.47
CA PHE A 103 9.77 -0.20 9.47
C PHE A 103 8.31 0.09 9.13
N ARG A 104 7.93 1.37 9.21
CA ARG A 104 6.64 1.84 8.70
C ARG A 104 6.80 2.14 7.21
N VAL A 105 6.06 1.42 6.38
CA VAL A 105 5.99 1.66 4.94
C VAL A 105 4.79 2.55 4.66
N HIS A 106 5.05 3.68 4.01
CA HIS A 106 4.05 4.71 3.71
C HIS A 106 3.58 4.58 2.27
N LEU A 107 2.51 3.80 2.07
CA LEU A 107 1.90 3.54 0.76
C LEU A 107 0.40 3.81 0.77
N GLY A 108 -0.13 4.54 1.75
CA GLY A 108 -1.52 5.02 1.74
C GLY A 108 -1.86 5.81 0.49
N LEU A 109 -3.07 5.59 -0.03
CA LEU A 109 -3.58 6.30 -1.20
C LEU A 109 -3.70 7.81 -0.93
N LYS A 110 -3.44 8.59 -1.98
CA LYS A 110 -3.59 10.05 -1.98
C LYS A 110 -4.69 10.46 -2.95
N LYS A 111 -5.25 11.65 -2.73
CA LYS A 111 -6.23 12.24 -3.65
C LYS A 111 -5.63 12.33 -5.05
N ASP A 112 -6.47 12.08 -6.05
CA ASP A 112 -6.17 12.13 -7.49
C ASP A 112 -5.24 11.00 -7.98
N GLU A 113 -4.82 10.06 -7.12
CA GLU A 113 -4.13 8.85 -7.55
C GLU A 113 -5.06 7.94 -8.36
N LYS A 114 -4.52 7.31 -9.40
CA LYS A 114 -5.25 6.37 -10.25
C LYS A 114 -4.85 4.93 -9.93
N VAL A 115 -5.84 4.08 -9.77
CA VAL A 115 -5.67 2.73 -9.25
C VAL A 115 -6.25 1.68 -10.18
N THR A 116 -5.64 0.49 -10.14
CA THR A 116 -6.19 -0.73 -10.72
C THR A 116 -7.00 -1.46 -9.66
N LEU A 117 -8.23 -1.80 -9.99
CA LEU A 117 -9.20 -2.45 -9.13
C LEU A 117 -9.54 -3.82 -9.70
N LEU A 118 -9.67 -4.82 -8.83
CA LEU A 118 -10.32 -6.08 -9.16
C LEU A 118 -11.71 -6.06 -8.55
N ARG A 119 -12.73 -5.91 -9.40
CA ARG A 119 -14.12 -6.09 -9.02
C ARG A 119 -14.34 -7.53 -8.56
N CYS A 120 -15.09 -7.74 -7.49
CA CYS A 120 -15.45 -9.04 -6.92
C CYS A 120 -16.97 -9.09 -6.65
N ASP A 121 -17.51 -10.28 -6.38
CA ASP A 121 -18.88 -10.50 -5.89
C ASP A 121 -19.97 -9.76 -6.68
N GLY A 122 -19.87 -9.80 -8.01
CA GLY A 122 -20.83 -9.15 -8.91
C GLY A 122 -20.81 -7.61 -8.86
N GLY A 123 -19.75 -7.01 -8.30
CA GLY A 123 -19.61 -5.56 -8.17
C GLY A 123 -19.93 -4.98 -6.80
N GLN A 124 -20.10 -5.83 -5.78
CA GLN A 124 -20.31 -5.39 -4.41
C GLN A 124 -19.00 -4.99 -3.70
N GLN A 125 -17.90 -5.68 -4.02
CA GLN A 125 -16.57 -5.44 -3.45
C GLN A 125 -15.52 -5.23 -4.52
N TYR A 126 -14.46 -4.49 -4.18
CA TYR A 126 -13.35 -4.17 -5.06
C TYR A 126 -12.03 -4.27 -4.31
N ILE A 127 -11.10 -5.09 -4.82
CA ILE A 127 -9.74 -5.16 -4.31
C ILE A 127 -8.91 -4.11 -5.03
N VAL A 128 -8.31 -3.17 -4.29
CA VAL A 128 -7.40 -2.18 -4.84
C VAL A 128 -6.01 -2.81 -4.95
N LEU A 129 -5.58 -3.11 -6.18
CA LEU A 129 -4.37 -3.87 -6.44
C LEU A 129 -3.13 -3.01 -6.28
N ASP A 130 -3.03 -1.94 -7.07
CA ASP A 130 -1.91 -1.00 -7.09
C ASP A 130 -2.29 0.30 -7.83
N ARG A 131 -1.40 1.28 -7.84
CA ARG A 131 -1.41 2.44 -8.72
C ARG A 131 -0.93 2.02 -10.10
N TRP A 132 -1.57 2.49 -11.16
CA TRP A 132 -1.10 2.20 -12.53
C TRP A 132 -0.10 3.25 -13.06
N GLU A 133 0.08 4.33 -12.31
CA GLU A 133 1.08 5.37 -12.54
C GLU A 133 2.12 5.21 -11.43
N ALA A 134 3.40 5.20 -11.81
CA ALA A 134 4.48 5.13 -10.83
C ALA A 134 4.44 6.38 -9.94
N PRO A 135 4.59 6.25 -8.61
CA PRO A 135 4.62 7.37 -7.68
C PRO A 135 5.86 8.26 -7.86
#